data_AF-A0A926XZX4-F1
#
_entry.id   AF-A0A926XZX4-F1
#
_cell.length_a   1.000
_cell.length_b   1.000
_cell.length_c   1.000
_cell.angle_alpha   90.00
_cell.angle_beta   90.00
_cell.angle_gamma   90.00
#
_symmetry.space_group_name_H-M   'P 1'
#
loop_
_entity.id
_entity.type
_entity.pdbx_description
1 polymer ?
#
loop_
_entity_poly.entity_id
_entity_poly.type
_entity_poly.pdbx_seq_one_letter_code
_entity_poly.pdbx_strand_id
1 'polypeptide(L)'
;MKLKYIQEPELEFAQGKHICPRAGISAFHTYESKNDYRKKEINVGGVGTSDNLGKLADWITKCSHFIPQKTENNHPHLYPSFDGFSAQSGFMANLQYGEALAKDLNNSDIKRIIKIANDNDRITQAIDLYYEKVKFIAQHRNVDLITCVIPNELFPYISKEVRTDHEETIEGEETEKTDFELNFRRALKAKSMHLGKPLQLVREQSLTPSRFNQDEATKAWNFCTAAYYKAGQIPWRLPHNINRPSVCFVGISFYKSRDKKVTHTSLAQIFDELGNGVILRGTPVKIDERDRKPHLESEQAFDLLKGALSEYNLAMETFPARLVIHKSSNYNQEELDGFRNAVYDMGISKVDFVTLLDSDIRMLRDAMYPPLRGTQIELDKNIRLLYTKGSVEYYRTYPGPYIPQPLEIRIVESDTSPDIICEEILALTKMNWNNTQFDGKYPITMVCARKVGEVMKYLDRHEKAQIKYGFYM
;
A
#
# COMPACT_ATOMS: atom_id res chain seq x y z
N MET A 1 -8.57 20.06 -26.71
CA MET A 1 -7.52 19.50 -25.82
C MET A 1 -6.80 20.65 -25.14
N LYS A 2 -6.85 20.72 -23.80
CA LYS A 2 -6.08 21.71 -23.02
C LYS A 2 -5.02 20.97 -22.21
N LEU A 3 -3.80 21.50 -22.20
CA LEU A 3 -2.68 20.95 -21.45
C LEU A 3 -2.41 21.85 -20.24
N LYS A 4 -2.28 21.24 -19.07
CA LYS A 4 -1.95 21.91 -17.81
C LYS A 4 -0.84 21.14 -17.11
N TYR A 5 -0.02 21.86 -16.34
CA TYR A 5 0.97 21.26 -15.46
C TYR A 5 0.56 21.48 -14.02
N ILE A 6 0.44 20.39 -13.26
CA ILE A 6 0.20 20.38 -11.83
C ILE A 6 1.56 20.32 -11.14
N GLN A 7 1.82 21.30 -10.26
CA GLN A 7 3.03 21.31 -9.44
C GLN A 7 3.06 20.08 -8.52
N GLU A 8 4.24 19.52 -8.28
CA GLU A 8 4.36 18.32 -7.43
C GLU A 8 3.81 18.63 -6.02
N PRO A 9 2.77 17.91 -5.56
CA PRO A 9 2.12 18.21 -4.29
C PRO A 9 3.10 18.07 -3.13
N GLU A 10 2.96 18.86 -2.07
CA GLU A 10 3.77 18.69 -0.86
C GLU A 10 3.19 17.60 0.06
N LEU A 11 4.02 17.10 0.98
CA LEU A 11 3.62 16.26 2.11
C LEU A 11 3.93 17.01 3.41
N GLU A 12 3.12 16.78 4.44
CA GLU A 12 3.31 17.36 5.77
C GLU A 12 4.05 16.41 6.72
N PHE A 13 5.01 16.99 7.43
CA PHE A 13 5.90 16.35 8.41
C PHE A 13 5.76 17.04 9.78
N ALA A 14 6.60 16.69 10.75
CA ALA A 14 6.50 17.28 12.08
C ALA A 14 6.85 18.77 12.12
N GLN A 15 7.85 19.21 11.36
CA GLN A 15 8.36 20.59 11.44
C GLN A 15 8.26 21.35 10.11
N GLY A 16 7.65 20.77 9.08
CA GLY A 16 7.59 21.42 7.77
C GLY A 16 6.86 20.60 6.71
N LYS A 17 7.03 21.02 5.47
CA LYS A 17 6.49 20.36 4.28
C LYS A 17 7.60 20.07 3.28
N HIS A 18 7.46 18.98 2.55
CA HIS A 18 8.41 18.64 1.50
C HIS A 18 7.76 17.75 0.42
N ILE A 19 8.21 17.86 -0.83
CA ILE A 19 7.69 17.03 -1.93
C ILE A 19 8.19 15.58 -1.86
N CYS A 20 9.41 15.35 -1.37
CA CYS A 20 9.98 14.00 -1.27
C CYS A 20 9.84 13.44 0.16
N PRO A 21 9.29 12.23 0.34
CA PRO A 21 9.19 11.57 1.64
C PRO A 21 10.52 11.42 2.38
N ARG A 22 11.57 10.96 1.69
CA ARG A 22 12.90 10.73 2.28
C ARG A 22 13.49 12.02 2.84
N ALA A 23 13.64 13.02 1.97
CA ALA A 23 14.17 14.32 2.36
C ALA A 23 13.29 15.04 3.38
N GLY A 24 11.96 14.83 3.34
CA GLY A 24 11.05 15.37 4.35
C GLY A 24 11.26 14.75 5.74
N ILE A 25 11.42 13.43 5.83
CA ILE A 25 11.78 12.75 7.09
C ILE A 25 13.16 13.24 7.60
N SER A 26 14.14 13.36 6.70
CA SER A 26 15.49 13.85 7.02
C SER A 26 15.48 15.25 7.61
N ALA A 27 14.75 16.17 6.98
CA ALA A 27 14.78 17.60 7.32
C ALA A 27 13.77 17.99 8.40
N PHE A 28 12.62 17.32 8.46
CA PHE A 28 11.46 17.76 9.26
C PHE A 28 10.90 16.69 10.19
N HIS A 29 11.55 15.53 10.27
CA HIS A 29 11.14 14.36 11.05
C HIS A 29 9.78 13.77 10.63
N THR A 30 9.44 12.60 11.15
CA THR A 30 8.13 11.98 10.90
C THR A 30 6.98 12.79 11.48
N TYR A 31 5.82 12.80 10.82
CA TYR A 31 4.63 13.52 11.28
C TYR A 31 4.24 13.18 12.73
N GLU A 32 4.25 11.90 13.10
CA GLU A 32 3.94 11.44 14.46
C GLU A 32 4.87 12.05 15.53
N SER A 33 6.03 12.61 15.17
CA SER A 33 6.92 13.29 16.11
C SER A 33 6.30 14.51 16.80
N LYS A 34 5.19 15.06 16.26
CA LYS A 34 4.36 16.09 16.93
C LYS A 34 3.61 15.56 18.15
N ASN A 35 3.41 14.24 18.24
CA ASN A 35 2.64 13.60 19.29
C ASN A 35 3.56 13.13 20.42
N ASP A 36 3.30 13.60 21.64
CA ASP A 36 4.07 13.23 22.83
C ASP A 36 3.83 11.77 23.26
N TYR A 37 2.69 11.19 22.88
CA TYR A 37 2.31 9.81 23.18
C TYR A 37 2.77 8.79 22.14
N ARG A 38 3.58 9.22 21.16
CA ARG A 38 4.12 8.32 20.13
C ARG A 38 5.03 7.25 20.74
N LYS A 39 5.22 6.16 19.98
CA LYS A 39 6.17 5.10 20.37
C LYS A 39 7.60 5.54 20.04
N LYS A 40 8.41 5.77 21.08
CA LYS A 40 9.85 6.04 20.94
C LYS A 40 10.66 4.77 20.71
N GLU A 41 10.14 3.64 21.16
CA GLU A 41 10.75 2.31 21.02
C GLU A 41 9.76 1.41 20.30
N ILE A 42 10.20 0.77 19.22
CA ILE A 42 9.38 -0.15 18.41
C ILE A 42 9.98 -1.55 18.53
N ASN A 43 9.26 -2.45 19.20
CA ASN A 43 9.68 -3.83 19.41
C ASN A 43 9.42 -4.68 18.17
N VAL A 44 10.49 -5.16 17.54
CA VAL A 44 10.44 -6.01 16.35
C VAL A 44 10.64 -7.46 16.75
N GLY A 45 9.63 -8.30 16.50
CA GLY A 45 9.76 -9.76 16.61
C GLY A 45 10.46 -10.35 15.38
N GLY A 46 11.12 -11.50 15.53
CA GLY A 46 11.82 -12.18 14.44
C GLY A 46 11.42 -13.64 14.28
N VAL A 47 11.17 -14.09 13.05
CA VAL A 47 10.99 -15.50 12.69
C VAL A 47 11.89 -15.83 11.51
N GLY A 48 12.74 -16.86 11.65
CA GLY A 48 13.71 -17.26 10.62
C GLY A 48 14.63 -18.37 11.14
N THR A 49 15.55 -18.89 10.34
CA THR A 49 16.62 -19.76 10.88
C THR A 49 17.55 -18.97 11.82
N SER A 50 18.33 -19.65 12.65
CA SER A 50 19.30 -18.97 13.54
C SER A 50 20.23 -18.00 12.80
N ASP A 51 20.72 -18.38 11.62
CA ASP A 51 21.55 -17.52 10.77
C ASP A 51 20.76 -16.32 10.22
N ASN A 52 19.51 -16.53 9.78
CA ASN A 52 18.64 -15.46 9.30
C ASN A 52 18.31 -14.43 10.41
N LEU A 53 18.13 -14.88 11.65
CA LEU A 53 17.88 -14.01 12.79
C LEU A 53 19.12 -13.17 13.13
N GLY A 54 20.33 -13.73 13.02
CA GLY A 54 21.58 -12.96 13.12
C GLY A 54 21.66 -11.88 12.04
N LYS A 55 21.41 -12.23 10.77
CA LYS A 55 21.36 -11.27 9.65
C LYS A 55 20.31 -10.17 9.86
N LEU A 56 19.16 -10.51 10.46
CA LEU A 56 18.13 -9.52 10.79
C LEU A 56 18.59 -8.57 11.90
N ALA A 57 19.26 -9.08 12.94
CA ALA A 57 19.83 -8.27 14.01
C ALA A 57 20.88 -7.28 13.47
N ASP A 58 21.79 -7.76 12.62
CA ASP A 58 22.80 -6.94 11.95
C ASP A 58 22.15 -5.87 11.08
N TRP A 59 21.10 -6.23 10.33
CA TRP A 59 20.36 -5.29 9.50
C TRP A 59 19.65 -4.20 10.31
N ILE A 60 18.97 -4.55 11.40
CA ILE A 60 18.32 -3.59 12.29
C ILE A 60 19.36 -2.66 12.93
N THR A 61 20.50 -3.21 13.35
CA THR A 61 21.63 -2.43 13.90
C THR A 61 22.22 -1.49 12.83
N LYS A 62 22.35 -1.95 11.59
CA LYS A 62 22.79 -1.10 10.49
C LYS A 62 21.79 0.03 10.22
N CYS A 63 20.49 -0.27 10.25
CA CYS A 63 19.43 0.72 10.13
C CYS A 63 19.38 1.72 11.28
N SER A 64 19.99 1.49 12.45
CA SER A 64 20.04 2.53 13.49
C SER A 64 21.08 3.63 13.19
N HIS A 65 21.96 3.41 12.21
CA HIS A 65 23.04 4.32 11.84
C HIS A 65 22.86 4.90 10.43
N PHE A 66 23.67 5.92 10.12
CA PHE A 66 23.77 6.48 8.78
C PHE A 66 24.24 5.43 7.76
N ILE A 67 23.56 5.34 6.62
CA ILE A 67 23.96 4.50 5.48
C ILE A 67 24.19 5.43 4.27
N PRO A 68 25.41 5.46 3.71
CA PRO A 68 25.73 6.33 2.60
C PRO A 68 24.95 5.94 1.33
N GLN A 69 24.75 6.92 0.45
CA GLN A 69 24.30 6.65 -0.91
C GLN A 69 25.31 5.78 -1.69
N LYS A 70 24.86 5.16 -2.78
CA LYS A 70 25.73 4.36 -3.65
C LYS A 70 26.89 5.19 -4.23
N THR A 71 28.07 4.58 -4.35
CA THR A 71 29.36 5.25 -4.65
C THR A 71 29.48 5.87 -6.06
N GLU A 72 28.48 5.70 -6.92
CA GLU A 72 28.41 6.29 -8.28
C GLU A 72 26.97 6.74 -8.55
N ASN A 73 26.53 7.80 -7.88
CA ASN A 73 25.14 8.24 -7.92
C ASN A 73 24.95 9.51 -8.77
N ASN A 74 24.56 9.33 -10.03
CA ASN A 74 24.20 10.44 -10.92
C ASN A 74 22.85 11.09 -10.56
N HIS A 75 22.09 10.50 -9.62
CA HIS A 75 20.76 10.94 -9.21
C HIS A 75 20.66 11.02 -7.67
N PRO A 76 21.33 12.00 -7.02
CA PRO A 76 21.40 12.14 -5.55
C PRO A 76 20.03 12.21 -4.87
N HIS A 77 19.04 12.82 -5.53
CA HIS A 77 17.68 12.91 -5.00
C HIS A 77 16.87 11.61 -5.15
N LEU A 78 17.24 10.73 -6.09
CA LEU A 78 16.58 9.44 -6.32
C LEU A 78 17.15 8.35 -5.41
N TYR A 79 18.46 8.38 -5.13
CA TYR A 79 19.15 7.44 -4.25
C TYR A 79 19.89 8.16 -3.11
N PRO A 80 19.18 8.91 -2.24
CA PRO A 80 19.83 9.63 -1.15
C PRO A 80 20.37 8.67 -0.09
N SER A 81 21.28 9.16 0.74
CA SER A 81 21.68 8.47 1.98
C SER A 81 20.49 8.24 2.90
N PHE A 82 20.66 7.33 3.84
CA PHE A 82 19.70 7.06 4.90
C PHE A 82 20.28 7.57 6.23
N ASP A 83 19.53 8.40 6.96
CA ASP A 83 20.05 9.12 8.13
C ASP A 83 20.10 8.28 9.41
N GLY A 84 19.63 7.03 9.35
CA GLY A 84 19.45 6.17 10.50
C GLY A 84 18.05 6.25 11.10
N PHE A 85 17.67 5.17 11.77
CA PHE A 85 16.45 5.03 12.55
C PHE A 85 16.83 5.12 14.02
N SER A 86 16.84 6.34 14.56
CA SER A 86 17.19 6.58 15.95
C SER A 86 16.33 7.65 16.59
N ALA A 87 16.41 7.76 17.92
CA ALA A 87 15.76 8.82 18.68
C ALA A 87 16.23 10.25 18.31
N GLN A 88 17.34 10.40 17.58
CA GLN A 88 17.97 11.70 17.27
C GLN A 88 17.90 12.06 15.79
N SER A 89 17.51 11.13 14.91
CA SER A 89 17.59 11.31 13.46
C SER A 89 16.39 10.67 12.76
N GLY A 90 15.89 11.35 11.72
CA GLY A 90 14.82 10.87 10.84
C GLY A 90 13.52 10.54 11.56
N PHE A 91 13.35 9.28 11.97
CA PHE A 91 12.13 8.71 12.52
C PHE A 91 11.86 9.04 14.00
N MET A 92 12.85 9.60 14.71
CA MET A 92 12.73 10.00 16.12
C MET A 92 12.24 8.86 17.03
N ALA A 93 12.66 7.64 16.70
CA ALA A 93 12.33 6.38 17.37
C ALA A 93 13.46 5.36 17.14
N ASN A 94 13.52 4.33 17.97
CA ASN A 94 14.48 3.22 17.81
C ASN A 94 13.74 1.91 17.47
N LEU A 95 14.35 1.08 16.62
CA LEU A 95 13.92 -0.30 16.42
C LEU A 95 14.61 -1.17 17.47
N GLN A 96 13.83 -1.75 18.38
CA GLN A 96 14.32 -2.72 19.36
C GLN A 96 14.17 -4.13 18.82
N TYR A 97 15.29 -4.85 18.82
CA TYR A 97 15.33 -6.26 18.47
C TYR A 97 16.23 -7.00 19.46
N GLY A 98 15.89 -8.25 19.78
CA GLY A 98 16.70 -9.10 20.62
C GLY A 98 16.24 -10.55 20.55
N GLU A 99 17.12 -11.46 20.97
CA GLU A 99 16.86 -12.91 20.93
C GLU A 99 15.57 -13.31 21.67
N ALA A 100 15.23 -12.61 22.75
CA ALA A 100 13.99 -12.83 23.48
C ALA A 100 12.72 -12.60 22.64
N LEU A 101 12.79 -11.74 21.62
CA LEU A 101 11.68 -11.41 20.71
C LEU A 101 11.70 -12.29 19.44
N ALA A 102 12.63 -13.25 19.36
CA ALA A 102 12.80 -14.09 18.19
C ALA A 102 12.37 -15.54 18.43
N LYS A 103 12.00 -16.22 17.34
CA LYS A 103 11.79 -17.66 17.30
C LYS A 103 12.39 -18.26 16.04
N ASP A 104 13.16 -19.32 16.26
CA ASP A 104 13.91 -20.00 15.24
C ASP A 104 13.09 -21.07 14.50
N LEU A 105 13.44 -21.24 13.23
CA LEU A 105 13.02 -22.31 12.36
C LEU A 105 14.11 -23.38 12.31
N ASN A 106 13.73 -24.65 12.51
CA ASN A 106 14.68 -25.74 12.39
C ASN A 106 14.99 -26.03 10.92
N ASN A 107 16.27 -26.21 10.60
CA ASN A 107 16.70 -26.61 9.26
C ASN A 107 16.13 -27.99 8.85
N SER A 108 15.87 -28.88 9.81
CA SER A 108 15.24 -30.19 9.55
C SER A 108 13.80 -30.05 9.05
N ASP A 109 13.03 -29.12 9.62
CA ASP A 109 11.65 -28.84 9.19
C ASP A 109 11.63 -28.24 7.78
N ILE A 110 12.54 -27.31 7.47
CA ILE A 110 12.68 -26.72 6.14
C ILE A 110 13.03 -27.80 5.10
N LYS A 111 14.03 -28.64 5.39
CA LYS A 111 14.42 -29.75 4.52
C LYS A 111 13.29 -30.77 4.31
N ARG A 112 12.44 -30.99 5.31
CA ARG A 112 11.24 -31.84 5.18
C ARG A 112 10.22 -31.19 4.24
N ILE A 113 9.95 -29.90 4.41
CA ILE A 113 8.97 -29.15 3.60
C ILE A 113 9.39 -29.12 2.13
N ILE A 114 10.66 -28.83 1.83
CA ILE A 114 11.17 -28.75 0.46
C ILE A 114 10.96 -30.07 -0.32
N LYS A 115 10.97 -31.22 0.37
CA LYS A 115 10.76 -32.54 -0.22
C LYS A 115 9.30 -32.86 -0.53
N ILE A 116 8.34 -32.03 -0.11
CA ILE A 116 6.92 -32.22 -0.41
C ILE A 116 6.70 -31.98 -1.91
N ALA A 117 6.15 -32.99 -2.59
CA ALA A 117 5.95 -32.98 -4.03
C ALA A 117 4.81 -32.03 -4.46
N ASN A 118 3.71 -31.99 -3.72
CA ASN A 118 2.59 -31.10 -4.01
C ASN A 118 2.90 -29.67 -3.55
N ASP A 119 2.81 -28.70 -4.47
CA ASP A 119 3.15 -27.31 -4.18
C ASP A 119 2.24 -26.67 -3.13
N ASN A 120 0.92 -26.91 -3.20
CA ASN A 120 -0.03 -26.33 -2.25
C ASN A 120 0.16 -26.91 -0.84
N ASP A 121 0.40 -28.21 -0.73
CA ASP A 121 0.70 -28.85 0.56
C ASP A 121 2.02 -28.33 1.11
N ARG A 122 3.04 -28.17 0.25
CA ARG A 122 4.34 -27.60 0.63
C ARG A 122 4.20 -26.18 1.18
N ILE A 123 3.45 -25.33 0.49
CA ILE A 123 3.22 -23.95 0.91
C ILE A 123 2.38 -23.90 2.19
N THR A 124 1.38 -24.77 2.32
CA THR A 124 0.56 -24.87 3.55
C THR A 124 1.42 -25.25 4.75
N GLN A 125 2.28 -26.27 4.61
CA GLN A 125 3.20 -26.68 5.67
C GLN A 125 4.24 -25.60 6.01
N ALA A 126 4.69 -24.83 5.01
CA ALA A 126 5.52 -23.67 5.27
C ALA A 126 4.76 -22.57 6.05
N ILE A 127 3.51 -22.28 5.68
CA ILE A 127 2.67 -21.31 6.40
C ILE A 127 2.48 -21.75 7.85
N ASP A 128 2.19 -23.02 8.09
CA ASP A 128 1.98 -23.58 9.44
C ASP A 128 3.25 -23.46 10.28
N LEU A 129 4.40 -23.79 9.70
CA LEU A 129 5.69 -23.64 10.36
C LEU A 129 5.93 -22.21 10.83
N TYR A 130 5.69 -21.20 9.99
CA TYR A 130 5.85 -19.79 10.38
C TYR A 130 4.77 -19.34 11.35
N TYR A 131 3.52 -19.73 11.12
CA TYR A 131 2.37 -19.35 11.93
C TYR A 131 2.55 -19.75 13.40
N GLU A 132 3.04 -20.96 13.69
CA GLU A 132 3.28 -21.39 15.07
C GLU A 132 4.30 -20.49 15.80
N LYS A 133 5.35 -20.04 15.10
CA LYS A 133 6.35 -19.12 15.67
C LYS A 133 5.78 -17.72 15.84
N VAL A 134 5.05 -17.21 14.85
CA VAL A 134 4.37 -15.91 14.89
C VAL A 134 3.37 -15.87 16.04
N LYS A 135 2.53 -16.92 16.17
CA LYS A 135 1.55 -17.09 17.24
C LYS A 135 2.23 -17.08 18.61
N PHE A 136 3.32 -17.83 18.79
CA PHE A 136 4.07 -17.82 20.03
C PHE A 136 4.53 -16.39 20.40
N ILE A 137 5.18 -15.68 19.46
CA ILE A 137 5.68 -14.33 19.70
C ILE A 137 4.52 -13.38 20.02
N ALA A 138 3.46 -13.38 19.21
CA ALA A 138 2.33 -12.48 19.38
C ALA A 138 1.60 -12.66 20.72
N GLN A 139 1.55 -13.88 21.25
CA GLN A 139 0.86 -14.19 22.51
C GLN A 139 1.73 -14.03 23.76
N HIS A 140 3.05 -14.21 23.65
CA HIS A 140 3.94 -14.29 24.82
C HIS A 140 4.98 -13.17 24.90
N ARG A 141 5.11 -12.34 23.86
CA ARG A 141 6.12 -11.27 23.78
C ARG A 141 5.45 -9.93 23.49
N ASN A 142 6.04 -8.87 24.03
CA ASN A 142 5.62 -7.52 23.69
C ASN A 142 6.32 -7.08 22.39
N VAL A 143 5.62 -7.25 21.27
CA VAL A 143 6.09 -6.83 19.93
C VAL A 143 5.07 -5.91 19.27
N ASP A 144 5.55 -4.98 18.46
CA ASP A 144 4.74 -4.07 17.65
C ASP A 144 4.51 -4.61 16.24
N LEU A 145 5.53 -5.27 15.68
CA LEU A 145 5.46 -6.01 14.41
C LEU A 145 6.35 -7.25 14.47
N ILE A 146 6.10 -8.21 13.58
CA ILE A 146 6.90 -9.44 13.47
C ILE A 146 7.50 -9.53 12.07
N THR A 147 8.83 -9.64 12.00
CA THR A 147 9.57 -9.82 10.77
C THR A 147 9.80 -11.30 10.50
N CYS A 148 9.26 -11.82 9.40
CA CYS A 148 9.46 -13.18 8.93
C CYS A 148 10.53 -13.17 7.82
N VAL A 149 11.72 -13.67 8.14
CA VAL A 149 12.81 -13.83 7.18
C VAL A 149 12.67 -15.17 6.48
N ILE A 150 12.56 -15.15 5.16
CA ILE A 150 12.43 -16.33 4.32
C ILE A 150 13.83 -16.79 3.88
N PRO A 151 14.28 -18.00 4.29
CA PRO A 151 15.57 -18.55 3.89
C PRO A 151 15.67 -18.71 2.38
N ASN A 152 16.87 -18.49 1.83
CA ASN A 152 17.14 -18.68 0.40
C ASN A 152 16.89 -20.12 -0.07
N GLU A 153 17.07 -21.11 0.80
CA GLU A 153 16.78 -22.51 0.49
C GLU A 153 15.29 -22.82 0.36
N LEU A 154 14.43 -22.07 1.07
CA LEU A 154 12.98 -22.28 1.07
C LEU A 154 12.29 -21.42 0.01
N PHE A 155 12.76 -20.19 -0.20
CA PHE A 155 12.11 -19.19 -1.06
C PHE A 155 11.69 -19.71 -2.46
N PRO A 156 12.55 -20.41 -3.24
CA PRO A 156 12.18 -20.91 -4.57
C PRO A 156 11.01 -21.90 -4.58
N TYR A 157 10.78 -22.58 -3.46
CA TYR A 157 9.77 -23.63 -3.32
C TYR A 157 8.40 -23.09 -2.85
N ILE A 158 8.37 -21.90 -2.25
CA ILE A 158 7.15 -21.29 -1.72
C ILE A 158 6.76 -19.99 -2.42
N SER A 159 7.64 -19.49 -3.29
CA SER A 159 7.45 -18.30 -4.09
C SER A 159 7.76 -18.64 -5.55
N LYS A 160 6.81 -19.26 -6.25
CA LYS A 160 6.86 -19.28 -7.71
C LYS A 160 6.50 -17.89 -8.19
N GLU A 161 7.52 -17.05 -8.37
CA GLU A 161 7.34 -15.79 -9.09
C GLU A 161 6.99 -16.14 -10.54
N VAL A 162 5.74 -15.94 -10.94
CA VAL A 162 5.48 -15.73 -12.36
C VAL A 162 6.03 -14.35 -12.68
N ARG A 163 7.18 -14.31 -13.37
CA ARG A 163 7.66 -13.06 -13.97
C ARG A 163 6.61 -12.55 -14.93
N THR A 164 5.95 -11.47 -14.57
CA THR A 164 5.23 -10.60 -15.51
C THR A 164 6.13 -9.39 -15.72
N ASP A 165 6.81 -9.34 -16.86
CA ASP A 165 7.53 -8.15 -17.36
C ASP A 165 6.56 -7.01 -17.76
N HIS A 166 5.35 -6.98 -17.20
CA HIS A 166 4.31 -6.03 -17.56
C HIS A 166 4.41 -4.77 -16.70
N GLU A 167 4.18 -3.62 -17.31
CA GLU A 167 3.90 -2.36 -16.59
C GLU A 167 2.82 -2.63 -15.53
N GLU A 168 2.93 -2.00 -14.35
CA GLU A 168 1.84 -2.02 -13.37
C GLU A 168 0.57 -1.49 -14.07
N THR A 169 -0.35 -2.38 -14.42
CA THR A 169 -1.64 -2.02 -15.00
C THR A 169 -2.77 -2.36 -14.02
N ILE A 170 -3.91 -1.67 -14.15
CA ILE A 170 -5.14 -1.91 -13.42
C ILE A 170 -5.73 -3.26 -13.84
N GLU A 171 -5.66 -3.58 -15.14
CA GLU A 171 -6.26 -4.80 -15.71
C GLU A 171 -5.28 -6.00 -15.75
N GLY A 172 -3.96 -5.76 -15.69
CA GLY A 172 -2.92 -6.79 -15.94
C GLY A 172 -2.53 -7.69 -14.76
N GLU A 173 -3.02 -7.45 -13.55
CA GLU A 173 -2.91 -8.46 -12.47
C GLU A 173 -4.14 -9.37 -12.37
N GLU A 174 -5.27 -8.98 -12.98
CA GLU A 174 -6.49 -9.80 -13.01
C GLU A 174 -6.54 -10.76 -14.21
N THR A 175 -5.74 -10.50 -15.24
CA THR A 175 -5.65 -11.32 -16.45
C THR A 175 -4.65 -12.47 -16.26
N GLU A 176 -5.22 -13.63 -15.92
CA GLU A 176 -4.69 -14.97 -16.19
C GLU A 176 -3.26 -15.27 -15.71
N LYS A 177 -3.07 -15.60 -14.42
CA LYS A 177 -1.98 -16.49 -13.97
C LYS A 177 -2.32 -17.20 -12.65
N THR A 178 -2.82 -18.43 -12.81
CA THR A 178 -3.10 -19.46 -11.80
C THR A 178 -3.85 -19.00 -10.56
N ASP A 179 -5.19 -18.86 -10.69
CA ASP A 179 -6.16 -18.71 -9.59
C ASP A 179 -6.05 -19.80 -8.47
N PHE A 180 -5.22 -20.83 -8.68
CA PHE A 180 -5.11 -22.01 -7.83
C PHE A 180 -3.83 -22.10 -7.00
N GLU A 181 -2.84 -21.24 -7.23
CA GLU A 181 -1.60 -21.31 -6.46
C GLU A 181 -1.75 -20.58 -5.11
N LEU A 182 -1.54 -21.32 -4.02
CA LEU A 182 -1.48 -20.77 -2.67
C LEU A 182 -0.30 -19.80 -2.58
N ASN A 183 -0.55 -18.51 -2.37
CA ASN A 183 0.53 -17.54 -2.20
C ASN A 183 0.95 -17.48 -0.73
N PHE A 184 2.19 -17.87 -0.45
CA PHE A 184 2.75 -17.92 0.92
C PHE A 184 2.56 -16.61 1.69
N ARG A 185 2.93 -15.46 1.10
CA ARG A 185 2.88 -14.15 1.77
C ARG A 185 1.45 -13.77 2.13
N ARG A 186 0.53 -13.86 1.17
CA ARG A 186 -0.86 -13.44 1.35
C ARG A 186 -1.57 -14.35 2.36
N ALA A 187 -1.36 -15.66 2.27
CA ALA A 187 -1.97 -16.64 3.16
C ALA A 187 -1.43 -16.58 4.59
N LEU A 188 -0.10 -16.41 4.79
CA LEU A 188 0.47 -16.28 6.13
C LEU A 188 -0.07 -15.04 6.87
N LYS A 189 -0.22 -13.92 6.16
CA LYS A 189 -0.81 -12.70 6.69
C LYS A 189 -2.27 -12.89 7.12
N ALA A 190 -3.08 -13.50 6.25
CA ALA A 190 -4.48 -13.80 6.57
C ALA A 190 -4.56 -14.71 7.80
N LYS A 191 -3.84 -15.84 7.80
CA LYS A 191 -3.83 -16.79 8.92
C LYS A 191 -3.41 -16.17 10.25
N SER A 192 -2.50 -15.19 10.22
CA SER A 192 -1.99 -14.50 11.42
C SER A 192 -2.78 -13.25 11.81
N MET A 193 -3.81 -12.86 11.04
CA MET A 193 -4.48 -11.57 11.19
C MET A 193 -5.19 -11.40 12.53
N HIS A 194 -5.78 -12.49 13.05
CA HIS A 194 -6.45 -12.50 14.35
C HIS A 194 -5.50 -12.29 15.54
N LEU A 195 -4.19 -12.44 15.34
CA LEU A 195 -3.17 -12.22 16.39
C LEU A 195 -2.92 -10.74 16.66
N GLY A 196 -3.44 -9.83 15.82
CA GLY A 196 -3.35 -8.38 16.03
C GLY A 196 -1.93 -7.80 15.90
N LYS A 197 -0.98 -8.55 15.32
CA LYS A 197 0.40 -8.09 15.04
C LYS A 197 0.67 -8.08 13.54
N PRO A 198 1.00 -6.92 12.93
CA PRO A 198 1.37 -6.85 11.52
C PRO A 198 2.65 -7.65 11.21
N LEU A 199 2.69 -8.27 10.04
CA LEU A 199 3.85 -9.04 9.56
C LEU A 199 4.66 -8.27 8.52
N GLN A 200 5.98 -8.31 8.63
CA GLN A 200 6.93 -7.85 7.61
C GLN A 200 7.67 -9.06 7.05
N LEU A 201 7.48 -9.39 5.77
CA LEU A 201 8.19 -10.50 5.15
C LEU A 201 9.44 -9.98 4.45
N VAL A 202 10.58 -10.64 4.66
CA VAL A 202 11.87 -10.26 4.09
C VAL A 202 12.52 -11.50 3.51
N ARG A 203 13.09 -11.40 2.30
CA ARG A 203 13.93 -12.47 1.74
C ARG A 203 15.31 -12.38 2.36
N GLU A 204 15.91 -13.52 2.72
CA GLU A 204 17.28 -13.54 3.26
C GLU A 204 18.27 -12.75 2.39
N GLN A 205 18.23 -12.92 1.06
CA GLN A 205 19.01 -12.14 0.09
C GLN A 205 18.89 -10.60 0.25
N SER A 206 17.78 -10.10 0.79
CA SER A 206 17.57 -8.65 0.94
C SER A 206 18.33 -8.07 2.13
N LEU A 207 18.66 -8.90 3.12
CA LEU A 207 19.43 -8.50 4.31
C LEU A 207 20.94 -8.46 4.04
N THR A 208 21.40 -9.14 2.99
CA THR A 208 22.82 -9.16 2.61
C THR A 208 23.13 -8.12 1.51
N PRO A 209 24.34 -7.53 1.52
CA PRO A 209 24.80 -6.66 0.43
C PRO A 209 24.93 -7.47 -0.87
N SER A 210 24.42 -6.93 -1.98
CA SER A 210 24.60 -7.52 -3.31
C SER A 210 24.55 -6.43 -4.37
N ARG A 211 25.38 -6.56 -5.42
CA ARG A 211 25.40 -5.64 -6.57
C ARG A 211 24.15 -5.73 -7.44
N PHE A 212 23.44 -6.86 -7.38
CA PHE A 212 22.23 -7.10 -8.16
C PHE A 212 20.94 -6.66 -7.45
N ASN A 213 21.06 -6.29 -6.18
CA ASN A 213 19.93 -5.83 -5.38
C ASN A 213 19.84 -4.30 -5.40
N GLN A 214 18.67 -3.80 -5.03
CA GLN A 214 18.48 -2.39 -4.67
C GLN A 214 19.53 -1.95 -3.63
N ASP A 215 19.99 -0.71 -3.74
CA ASP A 215 21.02 -0.16 -2.84
C ASP A 215 20.56 -0.17 -1.38
N GLU A 216 21.52 -0.21 -0.46
CA GLU A 216 21.24 -0.41 0.95
C GLU A 216 20.49 0.74 1.60
N ALA A 217 20.78 1.98 1.21
CA ALA A 217 20.08 3.16 1.74
C ALA A 217 18.59 3.12 1.33
N THR A 218 18.29 2.81 0.07
CA THR A 218 16.91 2.66 -0.39
C THR A 218 16.18 1.50 0.28
N LYS A 219 16.86 0.34 0.46
CA LYS A 219 16.30 -0.78 1.24
C LYS A 219 15.97 -0.35 2.67
N ALA A 220 16.85 0.40 3.32
CA ALA A 220 16.65 0.91 4.68
C ALA A 220 15.47 1.89 4.74
N TRP A 221 15.39 2.84 3.81
CA TRP A 221 14.25 3.77 3.70
C TRP A 221 12.91 3.03 3.62
N ASN A 222 12.80 2.01 2.76
CA ASN A 222 11.56 1.26 2.57
C ASN A 222 11.22 0.36 3.76
N PHE A 223 12.21 -0.38 4.28
CA PHE A 223 12.02 -1.27 5.43
C PHE A 223 11.61 -0.48 6.68
N CYS A 224 12.34 0.58 6.99
CA CYS A 224 12.11 1.39 8.19
C CYS A 224 10.77 2.13 8.14
N THR A 225 10.41 2.70 6.98
CA THR A 225 9.11 3.37 6.82
C THR A 225 7.95 2.39 7.01
N ALA A 226 8.04 1.20 6.39
CA ALA A 226 7.02 0.18 6.54
C ALA A 226 6.92 -0.32 7.99
N ALA A 227 8.04 -0.51 8.68
CA ALA A 227 8.08 -0.88 10.09
C ALA A 227 7.46 0.19 10.99
N TYR A 228 7.79 1.47 10.77
CA TYR A 228 7.23 2.61 11.50
C TYR A 228 5.72 2.68 11.39
N TYR A 229 5.20 2.55 10.16
CA TYR A 229 3.76 2.53 9.91
C TYR A 229 3.06 1.30 10.51
N LYS A 230 3.67 0.12 10.40
CA LYS A 230 3.15 -1.12 11.02
C LYS A 230 3.12 -1.06 12.55
N ALA A 231 4.03 -0.31 13.17
CA ALA A 231 4.01 -0.04 14.60
C ALA A 231 2.87 0.91 15.04
N GLY A 232 2.14 1.49 14.08
CA GLY A 232 1.00 2.38 14.28
C GLY A 232 1.34 3.86 14.26
N GLN A 233 2.49 4.26 13.70
CA GLN A 233 2.92 5.65 13.62
C GLN A 233 2.86 6.19 12.19
N ILE A 234 2.46 7.44 12.01
CA ILE A 234 2.32 8.04 10.67
C ILE A 234 3.60 8.80 10.30
N PRO A 235 4.35 8.38 9.26
CA PRO A 235 5.61 9.05 8.91
C PRO A 235 5.38 10.39 8.18
N TRP A 236 4.34 10.51 7.37
CA TRP A 236 3.92 11.74 6.70
C TRP A 236 2.45 11.65 6.31
N ARG A 237 1.84 12.82 6.05
CA ARG A 237 0.45 12.92 5.60
C ARG A 237 0.25 13.98 4.50
N LEU A 238 -0.97 14.12 3.99
CA LEU A 238 -1.29 15.24 3.10
C LEU A 238 -1.40 16.55 3.92
N PRO A 239 -0.94 17.70 3.38
CA PRO A 239 -1.12 18.97 4.05
C PRO A 239 -2.60 19.31 4.25
N HIS A 240 -3.02 19.46 5.49
CA HIS A 240 -4.39 19.85 5.81
C HIS A 240 -4.60 21.35 5.54
N ASN A 241 -5.65 21.70 4.80
CA ASN A 241 -6.04 23.09 4.57
C ASN A 241 -7.26 23.44 5.43
N ILE A 242 -7.02 24.23 6.48
CA ILE A 242 -8.06 24.64 7.46
C ILE A 242 -9.24 25.39 6.81
N ASN A 243 -9.00 26.03 5.65
CA ASN A 243 -10.04 26.75 4.92
C ASN A 243 -10.84 25.87 3.95
N ARG A 244 -10.49 24.59 3.80
CA ARG A 244 -11.23 23.62 2.99
C ARG A 244 -12.03 22.68 3.90
N PRO A 245 -13.23 22.25 3.48
CA PRO A 245 -13.97 21.23 4.20
C PRO A 245 -13.16 19.93 4.29
N SER A 246 -13.34 19.17 5.37
CA SER A 246 -12.70 17.85 5.54
C SER A 246 -13.07 16.92 4.39
N VAL A 247 -12.08 16.20 3.87
CA VAL A 247 -12.26 15.27 2.74
C VAL A 247 -11.87 13.86 3.17
N CYS A 248 -12.71 12.88 2.78
CA CYS A 248 -12.36 11.47 2.81
C CYS A 248 -12.36 10.89 1.40
N PHE A 249 -11.40 10.00 1.16
CA PHE A 249 -11.25 9.27 -0.09
C PHE A 249 -11.61 7.81 0.11
N VAL A 250 -12.54 7.30 -0.68
CA VAL A 250 -12.99 5.92 -0.65
C VAL A 250 -12.43 5.18 -1.85
N GLY A 251 -11.75 4.05 -1.63
CA GLY A 251 -11.42 3.11 -2.69
C GLY A 251 -12.44 1.97 -2.72
N ILE A 252 -13.07 1.72 -3.86
CA ILE A 252 -13.93 0.56 -4.07
C ILE A 252 -13.20 -0.44 -4.96
N SER A 253 -13.15 -1.69 -4.52
CA SER A 253 -12.57 -2.79 -5.29
C SER A 253 -13.33 -4.09 -5.07
N PHE A 254 -12.97 -5.08 -5.86
CA PHE A 254 -13.57 -6.39 -5.84
C PHE A 254 -12.46 -7.44 -5.84
N TYR A 255 -12.66 -8.54 -5.11
CA TYR A 255 -11.73 -9.67 -5.17
C TYR A 255 -12.48 -10.99 -5.34
N LYS A 256 -11.87 -11.93 -6.06
CA LYS A 256 -12.42 -13.27 -6.27
C LYS A 256 -12.14 -14.17 -5.07
N SER A 257 -13.17 -14.87 -4.62
CA SER A 257 -13.02 -15.96 -3.65
C SER A 257 -12.29 -17.17 -4.29
N ARG A 258 -11.54 -17.93 -3.48
CA ARG A 258 -10.77 -19.11 -3.94
C ARG A 258 -11.65 -20.33 -4.24
N ASP A 259 -12.87 -20.37 -3.73
CA ASP A 259 -13.77 -21.54 -3.73
C ASP A 259 -14.44 -21.86 -5.08
N LYS A 260 -13.92 -21.32 -6.19
CA LYS A 260 -14.36 -21.59 -7.58
C LYS A 260 -15.82 -21.21 -7.90
N LYS A 261 -16.58 -20.61 -6.98
CA LYS A 261 -18.01 -20.24 -7.18
C LYS A 261 -18.23 -18.85 -7.79
N VAL A 262 -17.20 -18.25 -8.41
CA VAL A 262 -17.25 -16.98 -9.17
C VAL A 262 -18.05 -15.88 -8.46
N THR A 263 -17.85 -15.71 -7.16
CA THR A 263 -18.42 -14.59 -6.42
C THR A 263 -17.31 -13.61 -6.10
N HIS A 264 -17.41 -12.41 -6.68
CA HIS A 264 -16.54 -11.29 -6.29
C HIS A 264 -17.05 -10.75 -4.97
N THR A 265 -16.18 -10.44 -4.03
CA THR A 265 -16.59 -9.75 -2.79
C THR A 265 -16.12 -8.31 -2.87
N SER A 266 -17.03 -7.37 -2.60
CA SER A 266 -16.69 -5.96 -2.58
C SER A 266 -15.86 -5.58 -1.35
N LEU A 267 -15.07 -4.54 -1.50
CA LEU A 267 -14.27 -3.96 -0.45
C LEU A 267 -14.35 -2.44 -0.55
N ALA A 268 -14.65 -1.80 0.58
CA ALA A 268 -14.53 -0.36 0.72
C ALA A 268 -13.40 -0.05 1.69
N GLN A 269 -12.61 0.95 1.33
CA GLN A 269 -11.60 1.49 2.22
C GLN A 269 -11.73 3.00 2.26
N ILE A 270 -11.65 3.59 3.44
CA ILE A 270 -11.72 5.03 3.64
C ILE A 270 -10.36 5.52 4.10
N PHE A 271 -9.87 6.57 3.46
CA PHE A 271 -8.66 7.30 3.82
C PHE A 271 -9.02 8.76 4.08
N ASP A 272 -8.61 9.29 5.22
CA ASP A 272 -8.62 10.74 5.42
C ASP A 272 -7.30 11.38 4.99
N GLU A 273 -7.25 12.71 4.99
CA GLU A 273 -6.04 13.49 4.73
C GLU A 273 -4.93 13.23 5.77
N LEU A 274 -5.31 12.74 6.95
CA LEU A 274 -4.41 12.48 8.09
C LEU A 274 -3.66 11.16 7.93
N GLY A 275 -4.09 10.30 7.00
CA GLY A 275 -3.54 8.97 6.77
C GLY A 275 -4.19 7.88 7.62
N ASN A 276 -5.29 8.18 8.31
CA ASN A 276 -6.10 7.16 8.94
C ASN A 276 -6.86 6.39 7.86
N GLY A 277 -6.74 5.07 7.93
CA GLY A 277 -7.38 4.15 7.01
C GLY A 277 -8.33 3.21 7.75
N VAL A 278 -9.57 3.11 7.26
CA VAL A 278 -10.55 2.10 7.69
C VAL A 278 -10.81 1.16 6.53
N ILE A 279 -10.74 -0.15 6.77
CA ILE A 279 -11.02 -1.18 5.77
C ILE A 279 -12.30 -1.92 6.17
N LEU A 280 -13.25 -2.01 5.24
CA LEU A 280 -14.48 -2.76 5.38
C LEU A 280 -14.63 -3.81 4.27
N ARG A 281 -14.97 -5.04 4.69
CA ARG A 281 -15.39 -6.12 3.79
C ARG A 281 -16.87 -5.95 3.46
N GLY A 282 -17.20 -5.91 2.18
CA GLY A 282 -18.57 -5.90 1.69
C GLY A 282 -19.14 -7.30 1.43
N THR A 283 -20.23 -7.32 0.68
CA THR A 283 -20.97 -8.53 0.33
C THR A 283 -20.51 -9.15 -0.99
N PRO A 284 -20.83 -10.43 -1.25
CA PRO A 284 -20.61 -11.04 -2.55
C PRO A 284 -21.48 -10.42 -3.65
N VAL A 285 -20.92 -10.33 -4.85
CA VAL A 285 -21.43 -9.59 -5.99
C VAL A 285 -21.48 -10.49 -7.21
N LYS A 286 -22.53 -10.36 -8.02
CA LYS A 286 -22.69 -11.07 -9.29
C LYS A 286 -21.94 -10.32 -10.39
N ILE A 287 -21.41 -11.07 -11.35
CA ILE A 287 -20.77 -10.50 -12.54
C ILE A 287 -21.84 -10.40 -13.62
N ASP A 288 -21.88 -9.27 -14.33
CA ASP A 288 -22.65 -9.16 -15.56
C ASP A 288 -21.99 -10.02 -16.66
N GLU A 289 -22.75 -10.92 -17.29
CA GLU A 289 -22.26 -11.80 -18.36
C GLU A 289 -21.73 -11.02 -19.58
N ARG A 290 -22.14 -9.75 -19.76
CA ARG A 290 -21.79 -8.91 -20.92
C ARG A 290 -20.50 -8.10 -20.71
N ASP A 291 -20.37 -7.38 -19.59
CA ASP A 291 -19.17 -6.56 -19.29
C ASP A 291 -18.09 -7.37 -18.56
N ARG A 292 -18.44 -8.53 -18.00
CA ARG A 292 -17.55 -9.38 -17.18
C ARG A 292 -16.90 -8.65 -15.99
N LYS A 293 -17.38 -7.44 -15.66
CA LYS A 293 -16.95 -6.65 -14.51
C LYS A 293 -17.98 -6.79 -13.37
N PRO A 294 -17.52 -6.87 -12.10
CA PRO A 294 -18.43 -6.91 -10.96
C PRO A 294 -19.02 -5.52 -10.70
N HIS A 295 -20.33 -5.49 -10.44
CA HIS A 295 -21.07 -4.28 -10.08
C HIS A 295 -21.97 -4.54 -8.89
N LEU A 296 -22.00 -3.62 -7.95
CA LEU A 296 -22.90 -3.72 -6.81
C LEU A 296 -24.34 -3.42 -7.23
N GLU A 297 -25.29 -4.17 -6.66
CA GLU A 297 -26.69 -3.75 -6.66
C GLU A 297 -26.86 -2.52 -5.75
N SER A 298 -27.93 -1.75 -5.93
CA SER A 298 -28.13 -0.48 -5.21
C SER A 298 -28.11 -0.64 -3.68
N GLU A 299 -28.78 -1.66 -3.15
CA GLU A 299 -28.77 -1.96 -1.70
C GLU A 299 -27.37 -2.34 -1.20
N GLN A 300 -26.62 -3.13 -1.99
CA GLN A 300 -25.26 -3.51 -1.64
C GLN A 300 -24.31 -2.31 -1.62
N ALA A 301 -24.44 -1.40 -2.59
CA ALA A 301 -23.67 -0.16 -2.64
C ALA A 301 -23.99 0.76 -1.45
N PHE A 302 -25.27 0.87 -1.10
CA PHE A 302 -25.74 1.61 0.08
C PHE A 302 -25.12 1.06 1.38
N ASP A 303 -25.28 -0.23 1.64
CA ASP A 303 -24.80 -0.88 2.86
C ASP A 303 -23.28 -0.84 2.98
N LEU A 304 -22.57 -1.05 1.87
CA LEU A 304 -21.11 -1.01 1.85
C LEU A 304 -20.58 0.37 2.26
N LEU A 305 -21.12 1.43 1.65
CA LEU A 305 -20.65 2.78 1.94
C LEU A 305 -21.10 3.25 3.32
N LYS A 306 -22.36 2.98 3.70
CA LYS A 306 -22.88 3.30 5.04
C LYS A 306 -22.08 2.61 6.13
N GLY A 307 -21.77 1.33 5.98
CA GLY A 307 -20.93 0.59 6.92
C GLY A 307 -19.54 1.20 7.04
N ALA A 308 -18.92 1.56 5.91
CA ALA A 308 -17.56 2.11 5.90
C ALA A 308 -17.52 3.49 6.58
N LEU A 309 -18.50 4.34 6.30
CA LEU A 309 -18.66 5.65 6.94
C LEU A 309 -19.00 5.54 8.43
N SER A 310 -19.78 4.54 8.82
CA SER A 310 -20.11 4.29 10.24
C SER A 310 -18.87 3.89 11.04
N GLU A 311 -18.04 2.99 10.50
CA GLU A 311 -16.75 2.62 11.12
C GLU A 311 -15.77 3.80 11.15
N TYR A 312 -15.76 4.64 10.10
CA TYR A 312 -14.98 5.87 10.10
C TYR A 312 -15.43 6.83 11.21
N ASN A 313 -16.73 7.07 11.35
CA ASN A 313 -17.27 7.94 12.39
C ASN A 313 -17.06 7.36 13.79
N LEU A 314 -17.09 6.03 13.96
CA LEU A 314 -16.73 5.39 15.22
C LEU A 314 -15.27 5.65 15.59
N ALA A 315 -14.36 5.64 14.61
CA ALA A 315 -12.93 5.84 14.84
C ALA A 315 -12.54 7.31 15.02
N MET A 316 -13.21 8.22 14.31
CA MET A 316 -12.84 9.64 14.21
C MET A 316 -13.80 10.59 14.94
N GLU A 317 -14.94 10.09 15.41
CA GLU A 317 -16.03 10.85 16.04
C GLU A 317 -16.53 12.04 15.19
N THR A 318 -16.35 11.95 13.87
CA THR A 318 -16.75 12.99 12.93
C THR A 318 -17.00 12.41 11.53
N PHE A 319 -17.83 13.10 10.75
CA PHE A 319 -18.06 12.81 9.34
C PHE A 319 -17.29 13.78 8.43
N PRO A 320 -16.85 13.33 7.24
CA PRO A 320 -16.25 14.23 6.28
C PRO A 320 -17.31 15.16 5.67
N ALA A 321 -16.93 16.39 5.38
CA ALA A 321 -17.80 17.32 4.67
C ALA A 321 -17.90 16.99 3.16
N ARG A 322 -16.85 16.35 2.59
CA ARG A 322 -16.79 15.91 1.20
C ARG A 322 -16.26 14.48 1.10
N LEU A 323 -16.89 13.68 0.25
CA LEU A 323 -16.48 12.30 -0.03
C LEU A 323 -16.04 12.16 -1.50
N VAL A 324 -14.89 11.55 -1.75
CA VAL A 324 -14.42 11.23 -3.10
C VAL A 324 -14.33 9.72 -3.23
N ILE A 325 -15.05 9.13 -4.18
CA ILE A 325 -15.06 7.67 -4.38
C ILE A 325 -14.28 7.34 -5.66
N HIS A 326 -13.23 6.54 -5.50
CA HIS A 326 -12.39 5.99 -6.56
C HIS A 326 -12.76 4.54 -6.85
N LYS A 327 -12.96 4.22 -8.14
CA LYS A 327 -13.22 2.85 -8.62
C LYS A 327 -12.34 2.51 -9.84
N SER A 328 -11.92 1.25 -9.95
CA SER A 328 -11.14 0.71 -11.11
C SER A 328 -12.00 0.32 -12.31
N SER A 329 -13.33 0.45 -12.21
CA SER A 329 -14.27 0.16 -13.29
C SER A 329 -15.35 1.24 -13.33
N ASN A 330 -16.01 1.38 -14.48
CA ASN A 330 -17.09 2.35 -14.61
C ASN A 330 -18.20 2.05 -13.59
N TYR A 331 -18.89 3.11 -13.16
CA TYR A 331 -20.09 2.99 -12.34
C TYR A 331 -21.27 2.60 -13.21
N ASN A 332 -22.14 1.74 -12.70
CA ASN A 332 -23.50 1.58 -13.23
C ASN A 332 -24.47 2.50 -12.45
N GLN A 333 -25.72 2.59 -12.92
CA GLN A 333 -26.71 3.45 -12.27
C GLN A 333 -27.08 2.96 -10.87
N GLU A 334 -27.20 1.65 -10.67
CA GLU A 334 -27.56 1.08 -9.37
C GLU A 334 -26.53 1.42 -8.27
N GLU A 335 -25.24 1.34 -8.59
CA GLU A 335 -24.13 1.72 -7.74
C GLU A 335 -24.23 3.20 -7.36
N LEU A 336 -24.43 4.08 -8.34
CA LEU A 336 -24.56 5.51 -8.10
C LEU A 336 -25.75 5.81 -7.20
N ASP A 337 -26.91 5.19 -7.44
CA ASP A 337 -28.11 5.41 -6.64
C ASP A 337 -27.91 4.92 -5.20
N GLY A 338 -27.30 3.74 -5.02
CA GLY A 338 -26.98 3.20 -3.70
C GLY A 338 -26.00 4.07 -2.92
N PHE A 339 -24.91 4.51 -3.56
CA PHE A 339 -23.94 5.39 -2.94
C PHE A 339 -24.51 6.78 -2.63
N ARG A 340 -25.32 7.37 -3.52
CA ARG A 340 -26.00 8.65 -3.27
C ARG A 340 -26.93 8.56 -2.06
N ASN A 341 -27.71 7.48 -1.97
CA ASN A 341 -28.60 7.25 -0.84
C ASN A 341 -27.80 7.15 0.47
N ALA A 342 -26.64 6.48 0.48
CA ALA A 342 -25.80 6.39 1.67
C ALA A 342 -25.17 7.74 2.04
N VAL A 343 -24.72 8.53 1.06
CA VAL A 343 -24.21 9.90 1.27
C VAL A 343 -25.29 10.78 1.89
N TYR A 344 -26.51 10.71 1.37
CA TYR A 344 -27.66 11.47 1.88
C TYR A 344 -28.05 11.04 3.30
N ASP A 345 -28.19 9.74 3.56
CA ASP A 345 -28.54 9.17 4.88
C ASP A 345 -27.52 9.54 5.96
N MET A 346 -26.23 9.58 5.59
CA MET A 346 -25.13 9.94 6.50
C MET A 346 -24.89 11.45 6.61
N GLY A 347 -25.67 12.28 5.90
CA GLY A 347 -25.61 13.74 5.99
C GLY A 347 -24.33 14.37 5.39
N ILE A 348 -23.69 13.70 4.44
CA ILE A 348 -22.49 14.22 3.77
C ILE A 348 -22.90 15.27 2.74
N SER A 349 -22.24 16.44 2.77
CA SER A 349 -22.67 17.60 1.97
C SER A 349 -22.25 17.56 0.50
N LYS A 350 -21.13 16.92 0.18
CA LYS A 350 -20.56 16.89 -1.18
C LYS A 350 -20.00 15.52 -1.53
N VAL A 351 -20.17 15.10 -2.78
CA VAL A 351 -19.63 13.83 -3.28
C VAL A 351 -19.04 13.97 -4.68
N ASP A 352 -17.92 13.29 -4.92
CA ASP A 352 -17.37 13.11 -6.26
C ASP A 352 -17.21 11.62 -6.58
N PHE A 353 -17.75 11.20 -7.71
CA PHE A 353 -17.64 9.84 -8.25
C PHE A 353 -16.63 9.82 -9.39
N VAL A 354 -15.52 9.10 -9.19
CA VAL A 354 -14.38 9.14 -10.10
C VAL A 354 -13.91 7.74 -10.45
N THR A 355 -13.93 7.42 -11.74
CA THR A 355 -13.35 6.18 -12.27
C THR A 355 -11.91 6.44 -12.67
N LEU A 356 -11.00 5.57 -12.23
CA LEU A 356 -9.58 5.61 -12.57
C LEU A 356 -9.23 4.40 -13.43
N LEU A 357 -8.76 4.64 -14.64
CA LEU A 357 -8.36 3.62 -15.62
C LEU A 357 -6.93 3.89 -16.09
N ASP A 358 -6.31 2.88 -16.70
CA ASP A 358 -5.10 3.10 -17.49
C ASP A 358 -5.51 3.62 -18.87
N SER A 359 -4.81 4.65 -19.36
CA SER A 359 -5.11 5.16 -20.70
C SER A 359 -4.36 4.37 -21.78
N ASP A 360 -5.06 4.09 -22.88
CA ASP A 360 -4.43 3.61 -24.12
C ASP A 360 -3.70 4.73 -24.88
N ILE A 361 -3.91 5.99 -24.48
CA ILE A 361 -3.33 7.17 -25.13
C ILE A 361 -2.08 7.60 -24.36
N ARG A 362 -0.95 7.66 -25.07
CA ARG A 362 0.32 8.19 -24.55
C ARG A 362 0.75 9.42 -25.34
N MET A 363 1.30 10.41 -24.64
CA MET A 363 1.89 11.60 -25.23
C MET A 363 3.38 11.39 -25.38
N LEU A 364 3.89 11.89 -26.49
CA LEU A 364 5.32 12.01 -26.73
C LEU A 364 5.70 13.47 -26.52
N ARG A 365 6.79 13.67 -25.79
CA ARG A 365 7.40 14.99 -25.61
C ARG A 365 8.62 15.04 -26.53
N ASP A 366 8.75 16.12 -27.30
CA ASP A 366 9.95 16.38 -28.09
C ASP A 366 11.09 16.87 -27.17
N ALA A 367 11.60 15.95 -26.36
CA ALA A 367 12.69 16.14 -25.42
C ALA A 367 13.33 14.77 -25.09
N MET A 368 14.49 14.79 -24.45
CA MET A 368 15.19 13.57 -24.01
C MET A 368 14.35 12.71 -23.04
N TYR A 369 13.56 13.36 -22.20
CA TYR A 369 12.75 12.71 -21.17
C TYR A 369 11.25 12.77 -21.52
N PRO A 370 10.46 11.77 -21.09
CA PRO A 370 9.02 11.72 -21.35
C PRO A 370 8.25 12.89 -20.71
N PRO A 371 6.91 12.99 -20.91
CA PRO A 371 6.09 13.98 -20.22
C PRO A 371 6.38 14.05 -18.71
N LEU A 372 6.33 15.26 -18.15
CA LEU A 372 6.58 15.48 -16.73
C LEU A 372 5.47 14.81 -15.90
N ARG A 373 5.83 14.23 -14.77
CA ARG A 373 4.85 13.87 -13.74
C ARG A 373 4.10 15.14 -13.31
N GLY A 374 2.77 15.06 -13.24
CA GLY A 374 1.88 16.20 -13.03
C GLY A 374 1.33 16.81 -14.33
N THR A 375 1.73 16.32 -15.50
CA THR A 375 1.11 16.73 -16.78
C THR A 375 -0.33 16.24 -16.84
N GLN A 376 -1.28 17.17 -17.00
CA GLN A 376 -2.71 16.93 -17.13
C GLN A 376 -3.18 17.32 -18.53
N ILE A 377 -4.08 16.52 -19.09
CA ILE A 377 -4.68 16.75 -20.40
C ILE A 377 -6.20 16.66 -20.26
N GLU A 378 -6.88 17.68 -20.74
CA GLU A 378 -8.33 17.67 -20.96
C GLU A 378 -8.64 17.07 -22.34
N LEU A 379 -9.22 15.87 -22.35
CA LEU A 379 -9.77 15.25 -23.56
C LEU A 379 -11.20 15.71 -23.82
N ASP A 380 -12.02 15.68 -22.77
CA ASP A 380 -13.40 16.18 -22.74
C ASP A 380 -13.72 16.73 -21.34
N LYS A 381 -14.86 17.41 -21.16
CA LYS A 381 -15.32 18.01 -19.90
C LYS A 381 -15.20 17.06 -18.71
N ASN A 382 -15.50 15.79 -18.92
CA ASN A 382 -15.53 14.76 -17.87
C ASN A 382 -14.34 13.78 -17.93
N ILE A 383 -13.45 13.89 -18.93
CA ILE A 383 -12.35 12.95 -19.13
C ILE A 383 -11.02 13.70 -19.15
N ARG A 384 -10.14 13.34 -18.22
CA ARG A 384 -8.77 13.86 -18.11
C ARG A 384 -7.77 12.72 -18.23
N LEU A 385 -6.60 13.00 -18.81
CA LEU A 385 -5.41 12.17 -18.63
C LEU A 385 -4.47 12.83 -17.64
N LEU A 386 -3.91 12.07 -16.71
CA LEU A 386 -2.95 12.54 -15.72
C LEU A 386 -1.70 11.66 -15.71
N TYR A 387 -0.55 12.27 -15.98
CA TYR A 387 0.75 11.63 -15.82
C TYR A 387 1.15 11.58 -14.35
N THR A 388 0.77 10.51 -13.66
CA THR A 388 1.29 10.19 -12.32
C THR A 388 2.67 9.54 -12.41
N LYS A 389 2.97 8.84 -13.50
CA LYS A 389 4.32 8.43 -13.88
C LYS A 389 4.84 9.35 -14.99
N GLY A 390 6.11 9.71 -14.90
CA GLY A 390 6.74 10.58 -15.89
C GLY A 390 8.04 11.14 -15.34
N SER A 391 8.63 12.03 -16.11
CA SER A 391 9.86 12.72 -15.72
C SER A 391 9.64 13.53 -14.45
N VAL A 392 10.48 13.32 -13.44
CA VAL A 392 10.35 13.98 -12.14
C VAL A 392 11.43 15.04 -12.03
N GLU A 393 11.04 16.31 -11.94
CA GLU A 393 11.98 17.44 -11.89
C GLU A 393 12.93 17.33 -10.69
N TYR A 394 12.42 16.97 -9.52
CA TYR A 394 13.21 16.78 -8.31
C TYR A 394 14.29 15.69 -8.45
N TYR A 395 13.98 14.58 -9.15
CA TYR A 395 14.95 13.52 -9.43
C TYR A 395 15.85 13.82 -10.62
N ARG A 396 15.49 14.81 -11.45
CA ARG A 396 16.11 15.14 -12.74
C ARG A 396 16.21 13.95 -13.68
N THR A 397 15.26 13.02 -13.59
CA THR A 397 15.21 11.81 -14.42
C THR A 397 13.80 11.22 -14.42
N TYR A 398 13.59 10.22 -15.28
CA TYR A 398 12.43 9.34 -15.24
C TYR A 398 12.86 7.98 -14.66
N PRO A 399 12.42 7.62 -13.44
CA PRO A 399 12.87 6.40 -12.75
C PRO A 399 12.08 5.14 -13.15
N GLY A 400 11.20 5.22 -14.16
CA GLY A 400 10.40 4.09 -14.64
C GLY A 400 10.97 3.45 -15.92
N PRO A 401 10.55 2.22 -16.23
CA PRO A 401 10.83 1.62 -17.53
C PRO A 401 9.87 2.18 -18.60
N TYR A 402 10.21 1.96 -19.87
CA TYR A 402 9.37 2.22 -21.05
C TYR A 402 8.82 3.66 -21.15
N ILE A 403 7.83 3.89 -22.01
CA ILE A 403 7.15 5.19 -22.13
C ILE A 403 6.09 5.25 -21.05
N PRO A 404 6.01 6.27 -20.17
CA PRO A 404 5.02 6.28 -19.09
C PRO A 404 3.58 6.29 -19.62
N GLN A 405 2.73 5.47 -19.01
CA GLN A 405 1.29 5.44 -19.27
C GLN A 405 0.56 6.38 -18.30
N PRO A 406 -0.24 7.34 -18.77
CA PRO A 406 -1.04 8.18 -17.89
C PRO A 406 -2.26 7.42 -17.34
N LEU A 407 -2.79 7.91 -16.22
CA LEU A 407 -4.11 7.52 -15.75
C LEU A 407 -5.18 8.28 -16.54
N GLU A 408 -6.21 7.57 -16.96
CA GLU A 408 -7.46 8.16 -17.43
C GLU A 408 -8.40 8.36 -16.24
N ILE A 409 -8.79 9.60 -16.01
CA ILE A 409 -9.69 10.02 -14.94
C ILE A 409 -11.02 10.36 -15.57
N ARG A 410 -12.04 9.54 -15.31
CA ARG A 410 -13.42 9.81 -15.72
C ARG A 410 -14.21 10.32 -14.52
N ILE A 411 -14.65 11.57 -14.61
CA ILE A 411 -15.45 12.23 -13.58
C ILE A 411 -16.91 11.99 -13.95
N VAL A 412 -17.56 11.12 -13.17
CA VAL A 412 -18.97 10.74 -13.41
C VAL A 412 -19.89 11.84 -12.89
N GLU A 413 -19.62 12.30 -11.68
CA GLU A 413 -20.33 13.38 -11.00
C GLU A 413 -19.35 14.03 -10.02
N SER A 414 -19.38 15.36 -9.91
CA SER A 414 -18.49 16.10 -9.01
C SER A 414 -19.05 17.47 -8.64
N ASP A 415 -18.96 17.82 -7.37
CA ASP A 415 -19.18 19.18 -6.86
C ASP A 415 -17.92 20.05 -6.94
N THR A 416 -16.77 19.41 -7.23
CA THR A 416 -15.45 20.02 -7.23
C THR A 416 -14.90 20.13 -8.65
N SER A 417 -14.04 21.12 -8.91
CA SER A 417 -13.40 21.26 -10.22
C SER A 417 -12.54 20.03 -10.56
N PRO A 418 -12.56 19.54 -11.82
CA PRO A 418 -11.71 18.44 -12.29
C PRO A 418 -10.22 18.59 -11.99
N ASP A 419 -9.72 19.83 -11.95
CA ASP A 419 -8.31 20.12 -11.70
C ASP A 419 -7.91 19.80 -10.24
N ILE A 420 -8.77 20.15 -9.28
CA ILE A 420 -8.57 19.79 -7.87
C ILE A 420 -8.58 18.26 -7.69
N ILE A 421 -9.49 17.55 -8.37
CA ILE A 421 -9.52 16.09 -8.35
C ILE A 421 -8.19 15.50 -8.87
N CYS A 422 -7.64 16.06 -9.95
CA CYS A 422 -6.34 15.63 -10.48
C CYS A 422 -5.18 15.93 -9.51
N GLU A 423 -5.19 17.10 -8.85
CA GLU A 423 -4.22 17.47 -7.81
C GLU A 423 -4.27 16.48 -6.62
N GLU A 424 -5.48 16.14 -6.16
CA GLU A 424 -5.72 15.18 -5.07
C GLU A 424 -5.24 13.77 -5.45
N ILE A 425 -5.57 13.28 -6.65
CA ILE A 425 -5.09 11.98 -7.15
C ILE A 425 -3.56 11.94 -7.21
N LEU A 426 -2.93 13.00 -7.72
CA LEU A 426 -1.47 13.09 -7.77
C LEU A 426 -0.86 13.04 -6.36
N ALA A 427 -1.45 13.76 -5.40
CA ALA A 427 -1.00 13.76 -4.01
C ALA A 427 -1.16 12.37 -3.36
N LEU A 428 -2.30 11.71 -3.58
CA LEU A 428 -2.58 10.37 -3.06
C LEU A 428 -1.65 9.28 -3.59
N THR A 429 -1.01 9.47 -4.75
CA THR A 429 0.02 8.52 -5.25
C THR A 429 1.27 8.47 -4.36
N LYS A 430 1.45 9.48 -3.51
CA LYS A 430 2.58 9.63 -2.59
C LYS A 430 2.27 9.13 -1.17
N MET A 431 1.04 8.66 -0.94
CA MET A 431 0.54 8.20 0.36
C MET A 431 0.74 6.69 0.58
N ASN A 432 1.72 6.09 -0.11
CA ASN A 432 2.06 4.68 0.04
C ASN A 432 3.21 4.48 1.03
N TRP A 433 2.91 4.23 2.31
CA TRP A 433 3.93 4.02 3.35
C TRP A 433 4.74 2.71 3.23
N ASN A 434 4.54 1.94 2.15
CA ASN A 434 5.35 0.75 1.86
C ASN A 434 6.57 1.09 0.98
N ASN A 435 6.58 2.25 0.34
CA ASN A 435 7.67 2.71 -0.53
C ASN A 435 7.85 4.22 -0.36
N THR A 436 9.09 4.65 -0.18
CA THR A 436 9.45 6.06 0.02
C THR A 436 9.66 6.84 -1.28
N GLN A 437 9.72 6.16 -2.42
CA GLN A 437 9.76 6.80 -3.74
C GLN A 437 8.35 7.29 -4.10
N PHE A 438 8.20 8.59 -4.34
CA PHE A 438 6.88 9.23 -4.44
C PHE A 438 6.22 9.20 -5.83
N ASP A 439 6.89 8.70 -6.86
CA ASP A 439 6.39 8.65 -8.23
C ASP A 439 5.49 7.42 -8.48
N GLY A 440 4.68 6.99 -7.50
CA GLY A 440 3.76 5.87 -7.67
C GLY A 440 2.77 6.10 -8.82
N LYS A 441 2.40 5.04 -9.55
CA LYS A 441 1.43 5.14 -10.64
C LYS A 441 0.02 5.40 -10.11
N TYR A 442 -0.39 4.64 -9.11
CA TYR A 442 -1.76 4.67 -8.59
C TYR A 442 -1.88 5.41 -7.26
N PRO A 443 -3.00 6.12 -7.01
CA PRO A 443 -3.28 6.67 -5.70
C PRO A 443 -3.45 5.55 -4.66
N ILE A 444 -3.17 5.85 -3.38
CA ILE A 444 -3.27 4.86 -2.29
C ILE A 444 -4.65 4.21 -2.22
N THR A 445 -5.71 4.93 -2.61
CA THR A 445 -7.08 4.41 -2.69
C THR A 445 -7.23 3.22 -3.65
N MET A 446 -6.37 3.10 -4.66
CA MET A 446 -6.40 1.98 -5.61
C MET A 446 -5.42 0.89 -5.20
N VAL A 447 -4.22 1.29 -4.75
CA VAL A 447 -3.17 0.35 -4.31
C VAL A 447 -3.62 -0.44 -3.09
N CYS A 448 -4.20 0.22 -2.08
CA CYS A 448 -4.68 -0.46 -0.90
C CYS A 448 -5.85 -1.39 -1.24
N ALA A 449 -6.74 -1.00 -2.15
CA ALA A 449 -7.92 -1.80 -2.48
C ALA A 449 -7.52 -3.17 -3.07
N ARG A 450 -6.55 -3.15 -3.99
CA ARG A 450 -5.94 -4.35 -4.58
C ARG A 450 -5.25 -5.22 -3.53
N LYS A 451 -4.29 -4.64 -2.77
CA LYS A 451 -3.51 -5.39 -1.76
C LYS A 451 -4.38 -6.00 -0.67
N VAL A 452 -5.44 -5.30 -0.27
CA VAL A 452 -6.39 -5.82 0.71
C VAL A 452 -7.15 -7.00 0.12
N GLY A 453 -7.72 -6.87 -1.08
CA GLY A 453 -8.42 -7.97 -1.76
C GLY A 453 -7.56 -9.24 -1.90
N GLU A 454 -6.28 -9.09 -2.20
CA GLU A 454 -5.31 -10.18 -2.32
C GLU A 454 -5.10 -11.00 -1.04
N VAL A 455 -5.21 -10.38 0.13
CA VAL A 455 -5.08 -11.06 1.43
C VAL A 455 -6.46 -11.54 1.90
N MET A 456 -7.50 -10.73 1.68
CA MET A 456 -8.87 -11.01 2.12
C MET A 456 -9.45 -12.29 1.51
N LYS A 457 -9.00 -12.69 0.31
CA LYS A 457 -9.37 -13.98 -0.31
C LYS A 457 -8.91 -15.23 0.45
N TYR A 458 -8.00 -15.09 1.43
CA TYR A 458 -7.53 -16.18 2.28
C TYR A 458 -8.18 -16.23 3.65
N LEU A 459 -9.01 -15.24 3.99
CA LEU A 459 -9.74 -15.19 5.25
C LEU A 459 -11.13 -15.79 5.05
N ASP A 460 -11.59 -16.56 6.02
CA ASP A 460 -12.94 -17.10 6.00
C ASP A 460 -13.98 -15.99 6.21
N ARG A 461 -15.24 -16.29 5.85
CA ARG A 461 -16.36 -15.33 5.95
C ARG A 461 -16.63 -14.88 7.38
N HIS A 462 -16.32 -15.72 8.37
CA HIS A 462 -16.56 -15.46 9.79
C HIS A 462 -15.36 -14.82 10.50
N GLU A 463 -14.18 -14.78 9.87
CA GLU A 463 -13.00 -14.17 10.47
C GLU A 463 -13.09 -12.65 10.39
N LYS A 464 -12.91 -11.99 11.54
CA LYS A 464 -12.88 -10.54 11.61
C LYS A 464 -11.54 -10.03 11.08
N ALA A 465 -11.62 -9.26 9.99
CA ALA A 465 -10.46 -8.62 9.39
C ALA A 465 -9.96 -7.44 10.26
N GLN A 466 -8.66 -7.17 10.20
CA GLN A 466 -8.08 -6.01 10.85
C GLN A 466 -8.36 -4.75 10.03
N ILE A 467 -8.70 -3.65 10.71
CA ILE A 467 -9.13 -2.42 10.03
C ILE A 467 -7.92 -1.66 9.44
N LYS A 468 -6.75 -1.75 10.09
CA LYS A 468 -5.57 -0.96 9.72
C LYS A 468 -4.85 -1.53 8.49
N TYR A 469 -4.49 -0.65 7.56
CA TYR A 469 -3.77 -1.04 6.34
C TYR A 469 -2.42 -1.76 6.59
N GLY A 470 -1.76 -1.50 7.72
CA GLY A 470 -0.47 -2.12 8.06
C GLY A 470 -0.48 -3.66 8.06
N PHE A 471 -1.64 -4.30 8.26
CA PHE A 471 -1.77 -5.77 8.18
C PHE A 471 -1.70 -6.30 6.74
N TYR A 472 -2.05 -5.46 5.76
CA TYR A 472 -2.14 -5.82 4.34
C TYR A 472 -0.86 -5.45 3.57
N MET A 473 -0.08 -4.49 4.07
CA MET A 473 1.17 -3.99 3.47
C MET A 473 2.28 -4.99 3.24
#